data_AF-A0A1I6I2Y9-F1
#
_entry.id   AF-A0A1I6I2Y9-F1
#
_cell.length_a   1.000
_cell.length_b   1.000
_cell.length_c   1.000
_cell.angle_alpha   90.00
_cell.angle_beta   90.00
_cell.angle_gamma   90.00
#
_symmetry.space_group_name_H-M   'P 1'
#
loop_
_entity.id
_entity.type
_entity.pdbx_description
1 polymer ?
#
loop_
_entity_poly.entity_id
_entity_poly.type
_entity_poly.pdbx_seq_one_letter_code
_entity_poly.pdbx_strand_id
1 'polypeptide(L)'
;MQLTTTRAVAPTSAGDLARQTAFGVLVALAFVFATRVVVGLLGVDLGVSGAASPFATAPILGSTVVAGIGAAVAYAVLDRATARPARNFVVLAAGVFAAMMVPVLTFAPELGVTPAGQLVLTAFHVFVAVPLVAFVVGAVRL
;
A
#
# COMPACT_ATOMS: atom_id res chain seq x y z
N MET A 1 -22.66 -15.79 22.23
CA MET A 1 -21.64 -14.95 21.57
C MET A 1 -22.13 -14.57 20.19
N GLN A 2 -22.62 -13.34 20.03
CA GLN A 2 -23.01 -12.80 18.73
C GLN A 2 -21.71 -12.31 18.08
N LEU A 3 -21.17 -13.08 17.13
CA LEU A 3 -20.06 -12.62 16.31
C LEU A 3 -20.58 -11.44 15.48
N THR A 4 -20.30 -10.23 15.92
CA THR A 4 -20.54 -9.01 15.14
C THR A 4 -19.60 -9.07 13.95
N THR A 5 -19.98 -9.79 12.89
CA THR A 5 -19.30 -9.72 11.60
C THR A 5 -19.52 -8.31 11.11
N THR A 6 -18.54 -7.43 11.28
CA THR A 6 -18.45 -6.15 10.59
C THR A 6 -18.47 -6.47 9.10
N ARG A 7 -19.65 -6.48 8.49
CA ARG A 7 -19.77 -6.60 7.02
C ARG A 7 -19.02 -5.41 6.44
N ALA A 8 -17.99 -5.72 5.66
CA ALA A 8 -17.35 -4.74 4.81
C ALA A 8 -18.43 -4.00 4.00
N VAL A 9 -18.37 -2.68 3.99
CA VAL A 9 -19.31 -1.84 3.24
C VAL A 9 -18.68 -1.60 1.88
N ALA A 10 -18.86 -2.57 0.99
CA ALA A 10 -18.34 -2.47 -0.37
C ALA A 10 -18.79 -1.14 -1.01
N PRO A 11 -17.94 -0.51 -1.85
CA PRO A 11 -18.30 0.72 -2.52
C PRO A 11 -19.58 0.55 -3.34
N THR A 12 -20.54 1.47 -3.18
CA THR A 12 -21.82 1.46 -3.90
C THR A 12 -21.82 2.36 -5.13
N SER A 13 -20.81 3.21 -5.28
CA SER A 13 -20.66 4.14 -6.40
C SER A 13 -19.18 4.42 -6.68
N ALA A 14 -18.91 5.00 -7.86
CA ALA A 14 -17.57 5.48 -8.20
C ALA A 14 -17.07 6.57 -7.22
N GLY A 15 -17.96 7.42 -6.72
CA GLY A 15 -17.62 8.45 -5.73
C GLY A 15 -17.23 7.84 -4.37
N ASP A 16 -17.91 6.77 -3.96
CA ASP A 16 -17.57 6.05 -2.71
C ASP A 16 -16.20 5.38 -2.83
N LEU A 17 -15.95 4.70 -3.95
CA LEU A 17 -14.66 4.05 -4.22
C LEU A 17 -13.52 5.08 -4.26
N ALA A 18 -13.73 6.23 -4.92
CA ALA A 18 -12.75 7.30 -4.96
C ALA A 18 -12.45 7.85 -3.56
N ARG A 19 -13.49 8.09 -2.74
CA ARG A 19 -13.35 8.56 -1.36
C ARG A 19 -12.60 7.54 -0.49
N GLN A 20 -13.01 6.28 -0.52
CA GLN A 20 -12.37 5.20 0.23
C GLN A 20 -10.89 5.06 -0.17
N THR A 21 -10.60 5.04 -1.48
CA THR A 21 -9.23 4.98 -1.99
C THR A 21 -8.41 6.18 -1.52
N ALA A 22 -8.95 7.40 -1.59
CA ALA A 22 -8.26 8.60 -1.15
C ALA A 22 -7.90 8.54 0.34
N PHE A 23 -8.82 8.09 1.21
CA PHE A 23 -8.51 7.87 2.61
C PHE A 23 -7.45 6.78 2.82
N GLY A 24 -7.53 5.68 2.07
CA GLY A 24 -6.50 4.64 2.07
C GLY A 24 -5.12 5.17 1.72
N VAL A 25 -5.02 6.00 0.68
CA VAL A 25 -3.77 6.70 0.30
C VAL A 25 -3.28 7.61 1.41
N LEU A 26 -4.15 8.43 2.01
CA LEU A 26 -3.77 9.36 3.08
C LEU A 26 -3.24 8.61 4.32
N VAL A 27 -3.91 7.52 4.73
CA VAL A 27 -3.47 6.69 5.86
C VAL A 27 -2.15 5.99 5.54
N ALA A 28 -2.00 5.45 4.33
CA ALA A 28 -0.74 4.85 3.87
C ALA A 28 0.42 5.86 3.93
N LEU A 29 0.22 7.07 3.40
CA LEU A 29 1.21 8.14 3.46
C LEU A 29 1.55 8.49 4.90
N ALA A 30 0.57 8.61 5.78
CA ALA A 30 0.80 8.88 7.20
C ALA A 30 1.71 7.81 7.84
N PHE A 31 1.46 6.52 7.58
CA PHE A 31 2.31 5.44 8.11
C PHE A 31 3.71 5.45 7.53
N VAL A 32 3.86 5.64 6.21
CA VAL A 32 5.17 5.66 5.56
C VAL A 32 6.00 6.86 6.05
N PHE A 33 5.40 8.05 6.14
CA PHE A 33 6.09 9.24 6.64
C PHE A 33 6.43 9.13 8.13
N ALA A 34 5.53 8.58 8.96
CA ALA A 34 5.83 8.31 10.36
C ALA A 34 7.02 7.35 10.49
N THR A 35 7.03 6.27 9.72
CA THR A 35 8.15 5.30 9.69
C THR A 35 9.44 5.97 9.25
N ARG A 36 9.40 6.82 8.22
CA ARG A 36 10.56 7.57 7.76
C ARG A 36 11.12 8.51 8.83
N VAL A 37 10.25 9.19 9.59
CA VAL A 37 10.67 10.03 10.72
C VAL A 37 11.37 9.17 11.77
N VAL A 38 10.79 8.04 12.17
CA VAL A 38 11.39 7.11 13.14
C VAL A 38 12.76 6.61 12.67
N VAL A 39 12.87 6.17 11.42
CA VAL A 39 14.11 5.71 10.78
C VAL A 39 15.18 6.81 10.81
N GLY A 40 14.81 8.06 10.51
CA GLY A 40 15.69 9.21 10.60
C GLY A 40 16.15 9.53 12.03
N LEU A 41 15.24 9.46 13.00
CA LEU A 41 15.55 9.69 14.42
C LEU A 41 16.48 8.61 14.99
N LEU A 42 16.33 7.36 14.55
CA LEU A 42 17.15 6.23 14.97
C LEU A 42 18.50 6.15 14.22
N GLY A 43 18.72 7.01 13.22
CA GLY A 43 19.94 7.01 12.43
C GLY A 43 20.17 5.69 11.68
N VAL A 44 19.10 5.01 11.28
CA VAL A 44 19.21 3.74 10.58
C VAL A 44 19.84 3.98 9.21
N ASP A 45 20.95 3.28 8.93
CA ASP A 45 21.61 3.33 7.63
C ASP A 45 20.81 2.53 6.59
N LEU A 46 20.25 3.23 5.62
CA LEU A 46 19.46 2.67 4.52
C LEU A 46 20.31 2.40 3.26
N GLY A 47 21.56 2.86 3.23
CA GLY A 47 22.52 2.66 2.15
C GLY A 47 22.40 3.61 0.95
N VAL A 48 21.20 4.08 0.61
CA VAL A 48 20.98 4.99 -0.54
C VAL A 48 20.29 6.29 -0.15
N SER A 49 20.74 7.40 -0.73
CA SER A 49 20.26 8.74 -0.45
C SER A 49 20.11 9.59 -1.72
N GLY A 50 19.64 10.83 -1.58
CA GLY A 50 19.37 11.73 -2.71
C GLY A 50 17.94 11.69 -3.23
N ALA A 51 17.63 12.55 -4.20
CA ALA A 51 16.27 12.78 -4.68
C ALA A 51 15.62 11.57 -5.39
N ALA A 52 16.43 10.73 -6.02
CA ALA A 52 15.98 9.51 -6.70
C ALA A 52 15.93 8.28 -5.78
N SER A 53 16.36 8.42 -4.51
CA SER A 53 16.31 7.32 -3.54
C SER A 53 14.88 6.85 -3.34
N PRO A 54 14.63 5.53 -3.22
CA PRO A 54 13.29 5.01 -2.90
C PRO A 54 12.77 5.48 -1.54
N PHE A 55 13.65 6.00 -0.66
CA PHE A 55 13.29 6.58 0.63
C PHE A 55 12.98 8.09 0.58
N ALA A 56 13.14 8.72 -0.59
CA ALA A 56 12.87 10.14 -0.77
C ALA A 56 11.35 10.43 -0.85
N THR A 57 10.99 11.67 -0.52
CA THR A 57 9.58 12.13 -0.44
C THR A 57 8.84 11.93 -1.76
N ALA A 58 9.45 12.33 -2.88
CA ALA A 58 8.79 12.31 -4.18
C ALA A 58 8.51 10.88 -4.68
N PRO A 59 9.46 9.93 -4.65
CA PRO A 59 9.18 8.53 -4.95
C PRO A 59 8.10 7.91 -4.07
N ILE A 60 8.11 8.18 -2.76
CA ILE A 60 7.08 7.70 -1.81
C ILE A 60 5.69 8.22 -2.19
N LEU A 61 5.56 9.54 -2.37
CA LEU A 61 4.27 10.16 -2.72
C LEU A 61 3.76 9.65 -4.07
N GLY A 62 4.60 9.70 -5.10
CA GLY A 62 4.23 9.30 -6.45
C GLY A 62 3.80 7.85 -6.53
N SER A 63 4.61 6.94 -5.96
CA SER A 63 4.29 5.50 -5.97
C SER A 63 3.03 5.18 -5.18
N THR A 64 2.81 5.80 -4.02
CA THR A 64 1.60 5.56 -3.20
C THR A 64 0.33 6.02 -3.91
N VAL A 65 0.37 7.19 -4.57
CA VAL A 65 -0.78 7.70 -5.34
C VAL A 65 -1.06 6.80 -6.55
N VAL A 66 -0.02 6.42 -7.30
CA VAL A 66 -0.15 5.51 -8.45
C VAL A 66 -0.71 4.15 -8.00
N ALA A 67 -0.24 3.62 -6.87
CA ALA A 67 -0.76 2.38 -6.29
C ALA A 67 -2.24 2.52 -5.91
N GLY A 68 -2.66 3.64 -5.32
CA GLY A 68 -4.06 3.92 -5.02
C GLY A 68 -4.94 3.95 -6.27
N ILE A 69 -4.51 4.63 -7.33
CA ILE A 69 -5.22 4.66 -8.61
C ILE A 69 -5.34 3.24 -9.18
N GLY A 70 -4.23 2.50 -9.23
CA GLY A 70 -4.20 1.11 -9.70
C GLY A 70 -5.13 0.21 -8.90
N ALA A 71 -5.16 0.36 -7.57
CA ALA A 71 -6.05 -0.38 -6.67
C ALA A 71 -7.53 -0.08 -6.96
N ALA A 72 -7.91 1.19 -7.11
CA ALA A 72 -9.29 1.57 -7.44
C ALA A 72 -9.73 1.02 -8.80
N VAL A 73 -8.87 1.13 -9.83
CA VAL A 73 -9.15 0.61 -11.16
C VAL A 73 -9.29 -0.91 -11.13
N ALA A 74 -8.37 -1.63 -10.48
CA ALA A 74 -8.42 -3.08 -10.36
C ALA A 74 -9.69 -3.54 -9.62
N TYR A 75 -10.06 -2.87 -8.53
CA TYR A 75 -11.30 -3.18 -7.82
C TYR A 75 -12.53 -2.94 -8.69
N ALA A 76 -12.61 -1.80 -9.38
CA ALA A 76 -13.74 -1.48 -10.28
C ALA A 76 -13.90 -2.49 -11.41
N VAL A 77 -12.80 -3.02 -11.95
CA VAL A 77 -12.84 -4.11 -12.95
C VAL A 77 -13.37 -5.39 -12.34
N LEU A 78 -12.88 -5.78 -11.15
CA LEU A 78 -13.33 -6.99 -10.47
C LEU A 78 -14.79 -6.94 -10.04
N ASP A 79 -15.27 -5.76 -9.65
CA ASP A 79 -16.67 -5.50 -9.30
C ASP A 79 -17.60 -5.73 -10.49
N ARG A 80 -17.17 -5.35 -11.70
CA ARG A 80 -17.92 -5.62 -12.93
C ARG A 80 -17.80 -7.06 -13.43
N ALA A 81 -16.65 -7.69 -13.22
CA ALA A 81 -16.34 -8.98 -13.86
C ALA A 81 -16.65 -10.19 -12.97
N THR A 82 -16.82 -10.02 -11.66
CA THR A 82 -16.87 -11.14 -10.72
C THR A 82 -17.95 -10.99 -9.66
N ALA A 83 -18.51 -12.12 -9.20
CA ALA A 83 -19.51 -12.13 -8.12
C ALA A 83 -18.93 -11.93 -6.71
N ARG A 84 -17.60 -11.92 -6.56
CA ARG A 84 -16.90 -11.81 -5.26
C ARG A 84 -15.72 -10.83 -5.33
N PRO A 85 -15.96 -9.56 -5.66
CA PRO A 85 -14.90 -8.59 -5.97
C PRO A 85 -13.92 -8.39 -4.82
N ALA A 86 -14.40 -8.21 -3.59
CA ALA A 86 -13.54 -8.01 -2.42
C ALA A 86 -12.56 -9.19 -2.19
N ARG A 87 -13.05 -10.43 -2.27
CA ARG A 87 -12.18 -11.62 -2.11
C ARG A 87 -11.14 -11.70 -3.21
N ASN A 88 -11.56 -11.51 -4.46
CA ASN A 88 -10.66 -11.56 -5.61
C ASN A 88 -9.62 -10.44 -5.58
N PHE A 89 -10.02 -9.25 -5.12
CA PHE A 89 -9.14 -8.11 -4.97
C PHE A 89 -8.09 -8.35 -3.89
N VAL A 90 -8.45 -8.92 -2.74
CA VAL A 90 -7.48 -9.28 -1.69
C VAL A 90 -6.46 -10.30 -2.21
N VAL A 91 -6.91 -11.32 -2.96
CA VAL A 91 -6.00 -12.30 -3.58
C VAL A 91 -5.08 -11.64 -4.60
N LEU A 92 -5.62 -10.77 -5.46
CA LEU A 92 -4.84 -10.00 -6.42
C LEU A 92 -3.81 -9.12 -5.72
N ALA A 93 -4.21 -8.37 -4.70
CA ALA A 93 -3.34 -7.49 -3.93
C ALA A 93 -2.22 -8.28 -3.23
N ALA A 94 -2.52 -9.46 -2.67
CA ALA A 94 -1.52 -10.34 -2.10
C ALA A 94 -0.51 -10.84 -3.17
N GLY A 95 -1.00 -11.18 -4.37
CA GLY A 95 -0.13 -11.55 -5.50
C GLY A 95 0.76 -10.40 -5.96
N VAL A 96 0.19 -9.20 -6.12
CA VAL A 96 0.96 -7.99 -6.46
C VAL A 96 2.01 -7.70 -5.38
N PHE A 97 1.65 -7.82 -4.09
CA PHE A 97 2.57 -7.66 -2.97
C PHE A 97 3.75 -8.63 -3.03
N ALA A 98 3.47 -9.92 -3.23
CA ALA A 98 4.53 -10.91 -3.40
C ALA A 98 5.43 -10.59 -4.61
N ALA A 99 4.84 -10.18 -5.74
CA ALA A 99 5.61 -9.81 -6.94
C ALA A 99 6.50 -8.58 -6.71
N MET A 100 6.01 -7.55 -6.00
CA MET A 100 6.82 -6.35 -5.69
C MET A 100 7.90 -6.59 -4.63
N MET A 101 7.90 -7.72 -3.92
CA MET A 101 9.03 -8.12 -3.09
C MET A 101 10.24 -8.60 -3.90
N VAL A 102 10.04 -9.12 -5.12
CA VAL A 102 11.14 -9.55 -6.00
C VAL A 102 12.17 -8.43 -6.18
N PRO A 103 11.81 -7.22 -6.65
CA PRO A 103 12.81 -6.17 -6.82
C PRO A 103 13.44 -5.67 -5.52
N VAL A 104 12.73 -5.75 -4.39
CA VAL A 104 13.32 -5.42 -3.08
C VAL A 104 14.42 -6.41 -2.71
N LEU A 105 14.23 -7.70 -3.02
CA LEU A 105 15.17 -8.76 -2.64
C LEU A 105 16.29 -8.96 -3.67
N THR A 106 16.05 -8.64 -4.95
CA THR A 106 17.00 -8.92 -6.04
C THR A 106 17.69 -7.68 -6.59
N PHE A 107 17.04 -6.52 -6.66
CA PHE A 107 17.62 -5.30 -7.27
C PHE A 107 18.05 -4.25 -6.24
N ALA A 108 17.32 -4.09 -5.12
CA ALA A 108 17.69 -3.12 -4.10
C ALA A 108 19.14 -3.28 -3.55
N PRO A 109 19.67 -4.51 -3.33
CA PRO A 109 21.06 -4.68 -2.91
C PRO A 109 22.06 -4.13 -3.93
N GLU A 110 21.80 -4.32 -5.23
CA GLU A 110 22.66 -3.84 -6.32
C GLU A 110 22.70 -2.31 -6.40
N LEU A 111 21.63 -1.65 -5.93
CA LEU A 111 21.56 -0.20 -5.81
C LEU A 111 22.25 0.35 -4.56
N GLY A 112 22.81 -0.51 -3.70
CA GLY A 112 23.46 -0.13 -2.45
C GLY A 112 22.52 -0.05 -1.25
N VAL A 113 21.29 -0.58 -1.33
CA VAL A 113 20.37 -0.62 -0.19
C VAL A 113 20.82 -1.66 0.83
N THR A 114 21.00 -1.25 2.08
CA THR A 114 21.40 -2.15 3.17
C THR A 114 20.29 -3.17 3.51
N PRO A 115 20.58 -4.25 4.25
CA PRO A 115 19.54 -5.15 4.76
C PRO A 115 18.48 -4.42 5.62
N ALA A 116 18.90 -3.44 6.42
CA ALA A 116 17.98 -2.59 7.17
C ALA A 116 17.10 -1.73 6.25
N GLY A 117 17.69 -1.17 5.18
CA GLY A 117 16.97 -0.47 4.13
C GLY A 117 15.93 -1.35 3.44
N GLN A 118 16.26 -2.61 3.15
CA GLN A 118 15.32 -3.57 2.56
C GLN A 118 14.14 -3.86 3.50
N LEU A 119 14.40 -4.05 4.81
CA LEU A 119 13.34 -4.22 5.81
C LEU A 119 12.41 -3.00 5.84
N VAL A 120 12.98 -1.79 5.79
CA VAL A 120 12.20 -0.54 5.74
C VAL A 120 11.39 -0.44 4.44
N LEU A 121 11.96 -0.82 3.30
CA LEU A 121 11.22 -0.88 2.03
C LEU A 121 10.06 -1.88 2.11
N THR A 122 10.28 -3.07 2.64
CA THR A 122 9.20 -4.04 2.85
C THR A 122 8.13 -3.47 3.77
N ALA A 123 8.51 -2.80 4.86
CA ALA A 123 7.56 -2.13 5.75
C ALA A 123 6.76 -1.05 5.02
N PHE A 124 7.39 -0.23 4.16
CA PHE A 124 6.69 0.75 3.34
C PHE A 124 5.66 0.09 2.42
N HIS A 125 6.01 -1.02 1.75
CA HIS A 125 5.05 -1.75 0.91
C HIS A 125 3.86 -2.27 1.72
N VAL A 126 4.10 -2.78 2.93
CA VAL A 126 3.02 -3.22 3.84
C VAL A 126 2.14 -2.04 4.26
N PHE A 127 2.75 -0.92 4.66
CA PHE A 127 2.04 0.29 5.07
C PHE A 127 1.29 0.98 3.94
N VAL A 128 1.63 0.71 2.68
CA VAL A 128 0.84 1.14 1.53
C VAL A 128 -0.26 0.12 1.21
N ALA A 129 0.08 -1.16 1.10
CA ALA A 129 -0.84 -2.19 0.67
C ALA A 129 -1.99 -2.40 1.66
N VAL A 130 -1.71 -2.46 2.96
CA VAL A 130 -2.73 -2.78 3.97
C VAL A 130 -3.83 -1.72 4.05
N PRO A 131 -3.53 -0.41 4.19
CA PRO A 131 -4.57 0.62 4.17
C PRO A 131 -5.31 0.65 2.84
N LEU A 132 -4.61 0.62 1.71
CA LEU A 132 -5.29 0.62 0.40
C LEU A 132 -6.28 -0.53 0.28
N VAL A 133 -5.87 -1.75 0.63
CA VAL A 133 -6.77 -2.91 0.59
C VAL A 133 -7.93 -2.75 1.55
N ALA A 134 -7.66 -2.38 2.80
CA ALA A 134 -8.69 -2.28 3.82
C ALA A 134 -9.75 -1.21 3.48
N PHE A 135 -9.34 -0.06 2.96
CA PHE A 135 -10.28 0.99 2.58
C PHE A 135 -11.00 0.66 1.26
N VAL A 136 -10.31 0.19 0.22
CA VAL A 136 -10.92 -0.11 -1.09
C VAL A 136 -11.99 -1.18 -1.01
N VAL A 137 -11.79 -2.22 -0.19
CA VAL A 137 -12.82 -3.27 0.01
C VAL A 137 -13.89 -2.87 1.03
N GLY A 138 -13.79 -1.68 1.63
CA GLY A 138 -14.73 -1.20 2.64
C GLY A 138 -14.64 -1.92 3.99
N ALA A 139 -13.48 -2.48 4.33
CA ALA A 139 -13.24 -3.11 5.64
C ALA A 139 -13.16 -2.09 6.78
N VAL A 140 -12.82 -0.83 6.47
CA VAL A 140 -12.84 0.31 7.40
C VAL A 140 -13.99 1.24 7.04
N ARG A 141 -14.75 1.67 8.04
CA ARG A 141 -15.82 2.66 7.88
C ARG A 141 -15.25 4.06 7.97
N LEU A 142 -15.65 4.92 7.03
CA LEU A 142 -15.39 6.36 7.02
C LEU A 142 -16.53 7.13 7.69
#